data_AF-A0A7S4ET57-F1
#
_entry.id   AF-A0A7S4ET57-F1
#
_cell.length_a   1.000
_cell.length_b   1.000
_cell.length_c   1.000
_cell.angle_alpha   90.00
_cell.angle_beta   90.00
_cell.angle_gamma   90.00
#
_symmetry.space_group_name_H-M   'P 1'
#
loop_
_entity.id
_entity.type
_entity.pdbx_description
1 polymer ?
#
loop_
_entity_poly.entity_id
_entity_poly.type
_entity_poly.pdbx_seq_one_letter_code
_entity_poly.pdbx_strand_id
1 'polypeptide(L)'
;MCVTMRRVYYTTAKRFEQSIDIYSPSGKNITPHQQTLPLVALVVGSAWLGHRSIIYAGTSWWNSSGPKQIASVGAVCVCIRHRGAFPHPPASFLVLFAVLSAAVCVSLWITSRHLAVFAAGLAAGACVVALLWELGWRGAATYLDMLNDVALALSWVRSNRESLAAPGCAPAPRLVFGGYSSGGHVAATLLQRLDVLARHGLPAPTHGLCDGVLYVSGVFLATKETKLRPTMMPGVCRWIVGTLVRSVFGAASAVLASPLRDAAHAPRLPHLLIHCEREAAGLWPVEGVMQRFIAGNAYAAALKSASINVEVVEIRSNHWSMLNSAGLRLALTECLLVKSWP
;
A
#
# COMPACT_ATOMS: atom_id res chain seq x y z
N MET A 1 8.84 3.48 -24.01
CA MET A 1 8.17 4.77 -23.75
C MET A 1 8.96 5.49 -22.66
N CYS A 2 9.21 6.79 -22.80
CA CYS A 2 9.81 7.55 -21.70
C CYS A 2 8.70 7.90 -20.69
N VAL A 3 9.04 8.01 -19.40
CA VAL A 3 8.10 8.37 -18.35
C VAL A 3 8.65 9.59 -17.62
N THR A 4 7.86 10.65 -17.56
CA THR A 4 8.18 11.84 -16.75
C THR A 4 7.48 11.72 -15.41
N MET A 5 8.10 12.27 -14.36
CA MET A 5 7.51 12.34 -13.04
C MET A 5 7.54 13.79 -12.55
N ARG A 6 6.41 14.27 -12.04
CA ARG A 6 6.34 15.55 -11.30
C ARG A 6 5.64 15.35 -9.97
N ARG A 7 6.12 16.04 -8.93
CA ARG A 7 5.48 16.08 -7.62
C ARG A 7 4.57 17.29 -7.49
N VAL A 8 3.39 17.09 -6.90
CA VAL A 8 2.44 18.16 -6.59
C VAL A 8 2.04 18.05 -5.12
N TYR A 9 2.05 19.17 -4.42
CA TYR A 9 1.49 19.29 -3.07
C TYR A 9 0.05 19.74 -3.20
N TYR A 10 -0.88 18.92 -2.72
CA TYR A 10 -2.32 19.19 -2.83
C TYR A 10 -2.88 19.95 -1.62
N THR A 11 -2.00 20.39 -0.71
CA THR A 11 -2.34 21.21 0.46
C THR A 11 -1.34 22.36 0.61
N THR A 12 -1.77 23.42 1.30
CA THR A 12 -0.93 24.59 1.61
C THR A 12 0.21 24.28 2.58
N ALA A 13 0.04 23.27 3.44
CA ALA A 13 1.04 22.84 4.42
C ALA A 13 2.28 22.20 3.78
N LYS A 14 2.21 21.79 2.50
CA LYS A 14 3.31 21.22 1.71
C LYS A 14 4.08 20.10 2.44
N ARG A 15 3.37 19.30 3.26
CA ARG A 15 3.96 18.12 3.89
C ARG A 15 4.20 17.05 2.82
N PHE A 16 5.24 16.26 2.98
CA PHE A 16 5.62 15.25 1.98
C PHE A 16 4.52 14.20 1.77
N GLU A 17 3.85 13.78 2.84
CA GLU A 17 2.73 12.85 2.82
C GLU A 17 1.49 13.45 2.17
N GLN A 18 1.41 14.78 2.12
CA GLN A 18 0.40 15.57 1.43
C GLN A 18 0.84 15.97 0.01
N SER A 19 1.65 15.12 -0.60
CA SER A 19 2.06 15.23 -1.99
C SER A 19 1.71 13.98 -2.78
N ILE A 20 1.43 14.18 -4.05
CA ILE A 20 1.25 13.13 -5.05
C ILE A 20 2.39 13.20 -6.06
N ASP A 21 2.79 12.05 -6.60
CA ASP A 21 3.66 12.01 -7.78
C ASP A 21 2.82 11.64 -9.00
N ILE A 22 2.95 12.41 -10.07
CA ILE A 22 2.22 12.20 -11.32
C ILE A 22 3.24 11.66 -12.32
N TYR A 23 2.99 10.43 -12.78
CA TYR A 23 3.78 9.75 -13.78
C TYR A 23 3.04 9.82 -15.11
N SER A 24 3.63 10.51 -16.07
CA SER A 24 3.03 10.74 -17.38
C SER A 24 3.90 10.13 -18.47
N PRO A 25 3.32 9.41 -19.43
CA PRO A 25 4.04 8.96 -20.60
C PRO A 25 4.60 10.19 -21.34
N SER A 26 5.84 10.12 -21.80
CA SER A 26 6.47 11.13 -22.63
C SER A 26 6.97 10.53 -23.94
N GLY A 27 6.64 11.20 -25.05
CA GLY A 27 7.01 10.80 -26.40
C GLY A 27 6.14 11.48 -27.45
N LYS A 28 6.68 11.65 -28.66
CA LYS A 28 5.97 12.26 -29.79
C LYS A 28 4.92 11.34 -30.43
N ASN A 29 4.94 10.05 -30.11
CA ASN A 29 4.12 9.02 -30.74
C ASN A 29 3.11 8.42 -29.73
N ILE A 30 2.26 9.27 -29.14
CA ILE A 30 1.09 8.78 -28.39
C ILE A 30 0.05 8.37 -29.45
N THR A 31 -0.33 7.10 -29.48
CA THR A 31 -1.35 6.63 -30.43
C THR A 31 -2.74 7.14 -30.01
N PRO A 32 -3.71 7.28 -30.94
CA PRO A 32 -5.08 7.67 -30.60
C PRO A 32 -5.70 6.77 -29.53
N HIS A 33 -5.37 5.47 -29.53
CA HIS A 33 -5.81 4.53 -28.50
C HIS A 33 -5.22 4.80 -27.12
N GLN A 34 -4.00 5.34 -27.05
CA GLN A 34 -3.41 5.77 -25.78
C GLN A 34 -4.07 7.04 -25.22
N GLN A 35 -4.73 7.84 -26.07
CA GLN A 35 -5.45 9.04 -25.64
C GLN A 35 -6.79 8.71 -24.94
N THR A 36 -7.25 7.46 -24.99
CA THR A 36 -8.49 7.01 -24.32
C THR A 36 -8.23 6.19 -23.05
N LEU A 37 -6.97 6.01 -22.69
CA LEU A 37 -6.58 5.29 -21.49
C LEU A 37 -7.03 6.02 -20.23
N PRO A 38 -7.37 5.27 -19.15
CA PRO A 38 -7.77 5.88 -17.91
C PRO A 38 -6.60 6.60 -17.21
N LEU A 39 -6.97 7.60 -16.42
CA LEU A 39 -6.18 8.12 -15.32
C LEU A 39 -6.22 7.10 -14.17
N VAL A 40 -5.07 6.62 -13.72
CA VAL A 40 -4.98 5.66 -12.62
C VAL A 40 -4.51 6.34 -11.35
N ALA A 41 -5.37 6.45 -10.35
CA ALA A 41 -5.03 6.91 -9.01
C ALA A 41 -4.67 5.70 -8.12
N LEU A 42 -3.38 5.54 -7.82
CA LEU A 42 -2.84 4.38 -7.10
C LEU A 42 -2.31 4.80 -5.73
N VAL A 43 -2.90 4.25 -4.67
CA VAL A 43 -2.38 4.38 -3.30
C VAL A 43 -1.21 3.44 -3.10
N VAL A 44 -0.05 4.00 -2.76
CA VAL A 44 1.18 3.22 -2.58
C VAL A 44 1.22 2.55 -1.21
N GLY A 45 1.66 1.29 -1.20
CA GLY A 45 1.83 0.50 0.02
C GLY A 45 3.17 0.73 0.70
N SER A 46 3.15 0.76 2.03
CA SER A 46 4.31 0.98 2.90
C SER A 46 4.27 0.13 4.17
N ALA A 47 3.54 -1.01 4.15
CA ALA A 47 3.13 -1.74 5.36
C ALA A 47 2.50 -0.81 6.42
N TRP A 48 1.73 0.18 5.97
CA TRP A 48 1.14 1.26 6.77
C TRP A 48 2.14 2.12 7.55
N LEU A 49 3.45 1.99 7.31
CA LEU A 49 4.50 2.83 7.93
C LEU A 49 4.50 4.26 7.37
N GLY A 50 3.73 4.51 6.31
CA GLY A 50 3.58 5.80 5.68
C GLY A 50 4.79 6.22 4.87
N HIS A 51 4.80 7.49 4.49
CA HIS A 51 5.75 8.00 3.51
C HIS A 51 6.51 9.22 4.02
N ARG A 52 6.92 9.26 5.29
CA ARG A 52 7.81 10.33 5.78
C ARG A 52 9.04 10.41 4.86
N SER A 53 9.52 11.62 4.56
CA SER A 53 10.59 11.85 3.57
C SER A 53 11.82 10.95 3.78
N ILE A 54 12.22 10.73 5.03
CA ILE A 54 13.34 9.86 5.40
C ILE A 54 13.10 8.37 5.08
N ILE A 55 11.90 7.85 5.35
CA ILE A 55 11.52 6.47 4.99
C ILE A 55 11.41 6.35 3.48
N TYR A 56 10.81 7.36 2.85
CA TYR A 56 10.63 7.38 1.42
C TYR A 56 11.96 7.43 0.68
N ALA A 57 12.99 8.10 1.21
CA ALA A 57 14.30 8.14 0.56
C ALA A 57 14.85 6.73 0.27
N GLY A 58 14.80 5.83 1.26
CA GLY A 58 15.26 4.43 1.12
C GLY A 58 14.35 3.51 0.31
N THR A 59 13.07 3.87 0.17
CA THR A 59 12.04 3.04 -0.50
C THR A 59 11.50 3.66 -1.80
N SER A 60 12.05 4.82 -2.20
CA SER A 60 11.56 5.62 -3.33
C SER A 60 11.62 4.88 -4.66
N TRP A 61 12.68 4.08 -4.88
CA TRP A 61 12.84 3.27 -6.08
C TRP A 61 11.68 2.28 -6.20
N TRP A 62 11.34 1.58 -5.13
CA TRP A 62 10.28 0.58 -5.07
C TRP A 62 8.89 1.21 -5.23
N ASN A 63 8.63 2.30 -4.51
CA ASN A 63 7.37 3.05 -4.59
C ASN A 63 7.15 3.69 -5.97
N SER A 64 8.22 3.99 -6.71
CA SER A 64 8.13 4.52 -8.08
C SER A 64 7.89 3.45 -9.14
N SER A 65 8.21 2.18 -8.88
CA SER A 65 8.16 1.12 -9.90
C SER A 65 6.75 0.87 -10.41
N GLY A 66 5.76 0.76 -9.52
CA GLY A 66 4.36 0.50 -9.89
C GLY A 66 3.78 1.60 -10.77
N PRO A 67 3.80 2.87 -10.32
CA PRO A 67 3.35 4.01 -11.14
C PRO A 67 4.10 4.14 -12.47
N LYS A 68 5.40 3.86 -12.50
CA LYS A 68 6.19 3.83 -13.75
C LYS A 68 5.72 2.74 -14.71
N GLN A 69 5.35 1.55 -14.22
CA GLN A 69 4.82 0.49 -15.09
C GLN A 69 3.48 0.87 -15.70
N ILE A 70 2.58 1.45 -14.91
CA ILE A 70 1.29 1.99 -15.41
C ILE A 70 1.56 3.08 -16.46
N ALA A 71 2.49 3.99 -16.19
CA ALA A 71 2.87 5.01 -17.16
C ALA A 71 3.53 4.45 -18.42
N SER A 72 4.26 3.33 -18.31
CA SER A 72 4.92 2.70 -19.45
C SER A 72 3.95 2.08 -20.46
N VAL A 73 2.71 1.77 -20.06
CA VAL A 73 1.64 1.31 -20.96
C VAL A 73 0.88 2.48 -21.60
N GLY A 74 1.21 3.73 -21.27
CA GLY A 74 0.62 4.94 -21.84
C GLY A 74 -0.45 5.60 -20.98
N ALA A 75 -0.81 5.03 -19.82
CA ALA A 75 -1.77 5.65 -18.90
C ALA A 75 -1.08 6.72 -18.03
N VAL A 76 -1.80 7.73 -17.58
CA VAL A 76 -1.26 8.62 -16.53
C VAL A 76 -1.50 7.95 -15.17
N CYS A 77 -0.46 7.86 -14.35
CA CYS A 77 -0.59 7.34 -12.99
C CYS A 77 -0.37 8.44 -11.95
N VAL A 78 -1.36 8.65 -11.08
CA VAL A 78 -1.23 9.49 -9.89
C VAL A 78 -0.93 8.59 -8.68
N CYS A 79 0.27 8.72 -8.16
CA CYS A 79 0.74 8.04 -6.97
C CYS A 79 0.32 8.82 -5.72
N ILE A 80 -0.60 8.23 -4.95
CA ILE A 80 -1.15 8.80 -3.72
C ILE A 80 -0.38 8.26 -2.51
N ARG A 81 0.04 9.19 -1.64
CA ARG A 81 0.66 8.91 -0.35
C ARG A 81 -0.34 9.11 0.78
N HIS A 82 0.00 8.51 1.91
CA HIS A 82 -0.67 8.73 3.20
C HIS A 82 0.36 8.75 4.34
N ARG A 83 -0.01 9.36 5.46
CA ARG A 83 0.77 9.29 6.71
C ARG A 83 0.81 7.86 7.25
N GLY A 84 1.78 7.58 8.12
CA GLY A 84 2.07 6.24 8.62
C GLY A 84 1.68 6.05 10.08
N ALA A 85 1.26 4.84 10.43
CA ALA A 85 0.95 4.47 11.81
C ALA A 85 2.24 4.36 12.64
N PHE A 86 3.37 3.95 12.04
CA PHE A 86 4.63 3.64 12.73
C PHE A 86 4.45 2.59 13.86
N PRO A 87 5.37 1.63 14.07
CA PRO A 87 5.12 0.63 15.10
C PRO A 87 5.40 1.21 16.49
N HIS A 88 4.53 0.93 17.46
CA HIS A 88 4.75 1.30 18.86
C HIS A 88 5.12 0.05 19.66
N PRO A 89 6.42 -0.25 19.84
CA PRO A 89 6.80 -1.34 20.74
C PRO A 89 6.24 -1.05 22.14
N PRO A 90 5.73 -2.06 22.86
CA PRO A 90 5.33 -1.86 24.26
C PRO A 90 6.49 -1.27 25.04
N ALA A 91 6.25 -0.31 25.94
CA ALA A 91 7.32 0.27 26.77
C ALA A 91 8.10 -0.81 27.53
N SER A 92 7.42 -1.88 27.94
CA SER A 92 8.03 -3.06 28.57
C SER A 92 9.05 -3.77 27.68
N PHE A 93 8.89 -3.76 26.35
CA PHE A 93 9.85 -4.33 25.42
C PHE A 93 11.14 -3.51 25.38
N LEU A 94 11.03 -2.17 25.35
CA LEU A 94 12.19 -1.28 25.40
C LEU A 94 12.94 -1.40 26.73
N VAL A 95 12.21 -1.48 27.85
CA VAL A 95 12.79 -1.69 29.18
C VAL A 95 13.49 -3.05 29.26
N LEU A 96 12.85 -4.13 28.80
CA LEU A 96 13.44 -5.46 28.78
C LEU A 96 14.70 -5.50 27.92
N PHE A 97 14.66 -4.91 26.72
CA PHE A 97 15.82 -4.80 25.84
C PHE A 97 16.97 -4.06 26.52
N ALA A 98 16.70 -2.90 27.15
CA ALA A 98 17.71 -2.13 27.88
C ALA A 98 18.33 -2.91 29.05
N VAL A 99 17.51 -3.62 29.83
CA VAL A 99 17.98 -4.46 30.95
C VAL A 99 18.86 -5.60 30.46
N LEU A 100 18.44 -6.31 29.40
CA LEU A 100 19.22 -7.40 28.82
C LEU A 100 20.54 -6.90 28.22
N SER A 101 20.52 -5.78 27.50
CA SER A 101 21.73 -5.15 26.96
C SER A 101 22.70 -4.72 28.08
N ALA A 102 22.18 -4.15 29.17
CA ALA A 102 23.00 -3.77 30.33
C ALA A 102 23.62 -5.00 31.00
N ALA A 103 22.85 -6.07 31.21
CA ALA A 103 23.34 -7.32 31.79
C ALA A 103 24.46 -7.95 30.93
N VAL A 104 24.30 -7.95 29.60
CA VAL A 104 25.34 -8.40 28.67
C VAL A 104 26.59 -7.53 28.76
N CYS A 105 26.45 -6.20 28.80
CA CYS A 105 27.59 -5.30 28.93
C CYS A 105 28.35 -5.50 30.25
N VAL A 106 27.65 -5.69 31.37
CA VAL A 106 28.26 -5.96 32.68
C VAL A 106 28.98 -7.31 32.67
N SER A 107 28.35 -8.36 32.16
CA SER A 107 28.97 -9.69 32.05
C SER A 107 30.22 -9.66 31.17
N LEU A 108 30.18 -8.93 30.05
CA LEU A 108 31.33 -8.75 29.18
C LEU A 108 32.42 -7.88 29.81
N TRP A 109 32.07 -6.89 30.63
CA TRP A 109 33.05 -6.06 31.34
C TRP A 109 33.93 -6.86 32.29
N ILE A 110 33.33 -7.89 32.92
CA ILE A 110 34.03 -8.80 33.84
C ILE A 110 35.00 -9.71 33.07
N THR A 111 34.62 -10.18 31.87
CA THR A 111 35.40 -11.19 31.12
C THR A 111 36.36 -10.60 30.08
N SER A 112 35.99 -9.49 29.43
CA SER A 112 36.79 -8.83 28.39
C SER A 112 36.39 -7.36 28.21
N ARG A 113 37.26 -6.45 28.66
CA ARG A 113 37.01 -5.00 28.56
C ARG A 113 36.83 -4.52 27.12
N HIS A 114 37.56 -5.09 26.15
CA HIS A 114 37.41 -4.72 24.74
C HIS A 114 36.04 -5.12 24.17
N LEU A 115 35.58 -6.34 24.49
CA LEU A 115 34.27 -6.82 24.05
C LEU A 115 33.13 -6.06 24.75
N ALA A 116 33.35 -5.64 26.00
CA ALA A 116 32.41 -4.81 26.74
C ALA A 116 32.27 -3.40 26.13
N VAL A 117 33.37 -2.76 25.73
CA VAL A 117 33.33 -1.45 25.04
C VAL A 117 32.62 -1.58 23.69
N PHE A 118 32.89 -2.64 22.93
CA PHE A 118 32.18 -2.90 21.67
C PHE A 118 30.68 -3.12 21.89
N ALA A 119 30.30 -3.94 22.87
CA ALA A 119 28.89 -4.18 23.23
C ALA A 119 28.19 -2.90 23.72
N ALA A 120 28.88 -2.08 24.51
CA ALA A 120 28.36 -0.78 24.96
C ALA A 120 28.14 0.17 23.76
N GLY A 121 29.04 0.17 22.78
CA GLY A 121 28.87 0.92 21.52
C GLY A 121 27.63 0.46 20.72
N LEU A 122 27.41 -0.86 20.60
CA LEU A 122 26.20 -1.41 19.98
C LEU A 122 24.93 -1.05 20.75
N ALA A 123 24.98 -1.11 22.08
CA ALA A 123 23.85 -0.73 22.94
C ALA A 123 23.52 0.76 22.82
N ALA A 124 24.53 1.64 22.82
CA ALA A 124 24.36 3.06 22.58
C ALA A 124 23.75 3.33 21.18
N GLY A 125 24.25 2.64 20.14
CA GLY A 125 23.67 2.67 18.80
C GLY A 125 22.20 2.23 18.78
N ALA A 126 21.86 1.13 19.46
CA ALA A 126 20.49 0.65 19.59
C ALA A 126 19.59 1.65 20.34
N CYS A 127 20.10 2.31 21.40
CA CYS A 127 19.38 3.38 22.10
C CYS A 127 19.12 4.59 21.18
N VAL A 128 20.09 4.98 20.34
CA VAL A 128 19.89 6.04 19.34
C VAL A 128 18.82 5.62 18.33
N VAL A 129 18.87 4.38 17.83
CA VAL A 129 17.83 3.85 16.92
C VAL A 129 16.46 3.85 17.60
N ALA A 130 16.37 3.43 18.87
CA ALA A 130 15.12 3.44 19.64
C ALA A 130 14.61 4.87 19.89
N LEU A 131 15.50 5.83 20.18
CA LEU A 131 15.12 7.24 20.31
C LEU A 131 14.62 7.80 18.98
N LEU A 132 15.31 7.53 17.87
CA LEU A 132 14.86 7.92 16.53
C LEU A 132 13.53 7.27 16.17
N TRP A 133 13.30 6.04 16.63
CA TRP A 133 12.04 5.33 16.47
C TRP A 133 10.91 5.98 17.26
N GLU A 134 11.14 6.32 18.53
CA GLU A 134 10.21 7.06 19.39
C GLU A 134 9.86 8.44 18.81
N LEU A 135 10.88 9.17 18.33
CA LEU A 135 10.68 10.44 17.64
C LEU A 135 9.91 10.25 16.31
N GLY A 136 10.16 9.14 15.60
CA GLY A 136 9.42 8.75 14.41
C GLY A 136 7.94 8.47 14.69
N TRP A 137 7.64 7.83 15.82
CA TRP A 137 6.28 7.55 16.27
C TRP A 137 5.51 8.80 16.70
N ARG A 138 6.15 9.83 17.26
CA ARG A 138 5.45 11.08 17.60
C ARG A 138 4.78 11.66 16.34
N GLY A 139 3.45 11.74 16.36
CA GLY A 139 2.64 12.12 15.20
C GLY A 139 2.35 10.96 14.22
N ALA A 140 2.40 9.72 14.70
CA ALA A 140 1.82 8.55 14.05
C ALA A 140 0.37 8.80 13.65
N ALA A 141 0.04 8.46 12.42
CA ALA A 141 -1.32 8.54 11.91
C ALA A 141 -2.15 7.36 12.40
N THR A 142 -3.36 7.65 12.85
CA THR A 142 -4.36 6.60 13.02
C THR A 142 -4.72 6.01 11.66
N TYR A 143 -5.41 4.87 11.65
CA TYR A 143 -5.91 4.33 10.39
C TYR A 143 -6.93 5.28 9.72
N LEU A 144 -7.76 5.98 10.51
CA LEU A 144 -8.68 6.98 9.98
C LEU A 144 -7.95 8.18 9.36
N ASP A 145 -6.82 8.60 9.93
CA ASP A 145 -5.95 9.62 9.34
C ASP A 145 -5.48 9.21 7.93
N MET A 146 -5.11 7.94 7.73
CA MET A 146 -4.70 7.44 6.40
C MET A 146 -5.85 7.51 5.40
N LEU A 147 -7.06 7.12 5.81
CA LEU A 147 -8.25 7.20 4.95
C LEU A 147 -8.55 8.66 4.59
N ASN A 148 -8.43 9.58 5.56
CA ASN A 148 -8.62 11.01 5.32
C ASN A 148 -7.57 11.58 4.35
N ASP A 149 -6.31 11.19 4.49
CA ASP A 149 -5.24 11.63 3.59
C ASP A 149 -5.53 11.18 2.14
N VAL A 150 -5.92 9.92 1.96
CA VAL A 150 -6.26 9.38 0.63
C VAL A 150 -7.53 10.01 0.07
N ALA A 151 -8.55 10.25 0.89
CA ALA A 151 -9.78 10.92 0.46
C ALA A 151 -9.49 12.36 -0.01
N LEU A 152 -8.68 13.11 0.74
CA LEU A 152 -8.28 14.47 0.37
C LEU A 152 -7.48 14.49 -0.95
N ALA A 153 -6.52 13.56 -1.11
CA ALA A 153 -5.77 13.42 -2.34
C ALA A 153 -6.68 13.05 -3.53
N LEU A 154 -7.63 12.12 -3.33
CA LEU A 154 -8.57 11.69 -4.37
C LEU A 154 -9.52 12.83 -4.79
N SER A 155 -9.97 13.65 -3.84
CA SER A 155 -10.74 14.86 -4.12
C SER A 155 -9.94 15.81 -5.02
N TRP A 156 -8.67 16.05 -4.68
CA TRP A 156 -7.80 16.87 -5.51
C TRP A 156 -7.62 16.30 -6.91
N VAL A 157 -7.38 14.99 -7.03
CA VAL A 157 -7.22 14.30 -8.33
C VAL A 157 -8.46 14.50 -9.20
N ARG A 158 -9.65 14.38 -8.62
CA ARG A 158 -10.91 14.58 -9.35
C ARG A 158 -11.10 16.01 -9.82
N SER A 159 -10.85 17.00 -8.97
CA SER A 159 -10.95 18.41 -9.36
C SER A 159 -9.94 18.81 -10.43
N ASN A 160 -8.85 18.05 -10.59
CA ASN A 160 -7.79 18.32 -11.56
C ASN A 160 -7.75 17.30 -12.71
N ARG A 161 -8.74 16.40 -12.82
CA ARG A 161 -8.75 15.24 -13.72
C ARG A 161 -8.45 15.60 -15.17
N GLU A 162 -9.05 16.69 -15.67
CA GLU A 162 -8.87 17.15 -17.06
C GLU A 162 -7.43 17.63 -17.31
N SER A 163 -6.86 18.39 -16.36
CA SER A 163 -5.47 18.89 -16.44
C SER A 163 -4.41 17.79 -16.26
N LEU A 164 -4.80 16.65 -15.68
CA LEU A 164 -3.95 15.48 -15.48
C LEU A 164 -3.95 14.55 -16.70
N ALA A 165 -4.94 14.67 -17.58
CA ALA A 165 -5.05 13.86 -18.78
C ALA A 165 -3.80 14.05 -19.67
N ALA A 166 -3.44 13.03 -20.44
CA ALA A 166 -2.36 13.20 -21.42
C ALA A 166 -2.81 14.20 -22.51
N PRO A 167 -1.88 14.95 -23.13
CA PRO A 167 -2.23 15.87 -24.21
C PRO A 167 -3.00 15.16 -25.34
N GLY A 168 -4.15 15.71 -25.74
CA GLY A 168 -5.03 15.13 -26.75
C GLY A 168 -6.01 14.06 -26.24
N CYS A 169 -6.03 13.77 -24.94
CA CYS A 169 -7.09 12.96 -24.32
C CYS A 169 -8.45 13.67 -24.34
N ALA A 170 -9.51 12.88 -24.24
CA ALA A 170 -10.86 13.38 -23.98
C ALA A 170 -10.88 14.26 -22.70
N PRO A 171 -11.73 15.31 -22.65
CA PRO A 171 -11.75 16.26 -21.54
C PRO A 171 -11.96 15.61 -20.16
N ALA A 172 -12.67 14.47 -20.09
CA ALA A 172 -12.86 13.71 -18.86
C ALA A 172 -12.36 12.26 -19.00
N PRO A 173 -11.05 11.97 -18.86
CA PRO A 173 -10.51 10.61 -19.03
C PRO A 173 -11.03 9.70 -17.92
N ARG A 174 -11.44 8.45 -18.20
CA ARG A 174 -11.87 7.47 -17.16
C ARG A 174 -10.91 7.43 -15.95
N LEU A 175 -11.43 7.26 -14.74
CA LEU A 175 -10.65 7.28 -13.51
C LEU A 175 -10.70 5.90 -12.86
N VAL A 176 -9.55 5.25 -12.77
CA VAL A 176 -9.36 4.02 -12.01
C VAL A 176 -8.78 4.37 -10.66
N PHE A 177 -9.38 3.87 -9.59
CA PHE A 177 -8.86 4.06 -8.24
C PHE A 177 -8.45 2.73 -7.61
N GLY A 178 -7.36 2.74 -6.87
CA GLY A 178 -6.74 1.49 -6.47
C GLY A 178 -5.58 1.61 -5.51
N GLY A 179 -4.91 0.50 -5.26
CA GLY A 179 -3.71 0.53 -4.45
C GLY A 179 -2.86 -0.74 -4.51
N TYR A 180 -1.62 -0.59 -4.04
CA TYR A 180 -0.64 -1.67 -3.95
C TYR A 180 -0.43 -2.08 -2.49
N SER A 181 -0.36 -3.39 -2.19
CA SER A 181 -0.04 -3.89 -0.83
C SER A 181 -0.95 -3.27 0.24
N SER A 182 -0.39 -2.77 1.35
CA SER A 182 -1.13 -1.98 2.36
C SER A 182 -1.83 -0.72 1.82
N GLY A 183 -1.39 -0.15 0.69
CA GLY A 183 -2.11 0.91 0.00
C GLY A 183 -3.39 0.39 -0.65
N GLY A 184 -3.39 -0.86 -1.13
CA GLY A 184 -4.60 -1.56 -1.58
C GLY A 184 -5.60 -1.78 -0.43
N HIS A 185 -5.11 -2.04 0.79
CA HIS A 185 -5.95 -2.12 1.99
C HIS A 185 -6.65 -0.78 2.30
N VAL A 186 -5.89 0.31 2.30
CA VAL A 186 -6.40 1.67 2.53
C VAL A 186 -7.40 2.07 1.44
N ALA A 187 -7.08 1.83 0.17
CA ALA A 187 -7.95 2.13 -0.96
C ALA A 187 -9.27 1.33 -0.93
N ALA A 188 -9.19 0.02 -0.67
CA ALA A 188 -10.38 -0.84 -0.57
C ALA A 188 -11.28 -0.43 0.58
N THR A 189 -10.70 -0.15 1.74
CA THR A 189 -11.48 0.30 2.89
C THR A 189 -12.11 1.67 2.65
N LEU A 190 -11.41 2.61 2.01
CA LEU A 190 -11.97 3.91 1.69
C LEU A 190 -13.22 3.78 0.80
N LEU A 191 -13.17 2.91 -0.22
CA LEU A 191 -14.30 2.65 -1.10
C LEU A 191 -15.50 2.01 -0.38
N GLN A 192 -15.27 1.27 0.70
CA GLN A 192 -16.30 0.66 1.54
C GLN A 192 -16.84 1.61 2.63
N ARG A 193 -16.23 2.79 2.82
CA ARG A 193 -16.54 3.75 3.90
C ARG A 193 -17.17 5.03 3.35
N LEU A 194 -18.45 4.94 2.98
CA LEU A 194 -19.23 6.07 2.45
C LEU A 194 -19.25 7.29 3.38
N ASP A 195 -19.19 7.07 4.70
CA ASP A 195 -19.11 8.13 5.71
C ASP A 195 -17.80 8.93 5.62
N VAL A 196 -16.68 8.29 5.24
CA VAL A 196 -15.40 8.97 5.05
C VAL A 196 -15.45 9.75 3.74
N LEU A 197 -15.94 9.14 2.65
CA LEU A 197 -16.07 9.80 1.36
C LEU A 197 -16.94 11.07 1.46
N ALA A 198 -18.13 10.97 2.06
CA ALA A 198 -19.06 12.08 2.20
C ALA A 198 -18.46 13.26 2.99
N ARG A 199 -17.68 12.98 4.03
CA ARG A 199 -16.98 14.03 4.82
C ARG A 199 -15.98 14.85 4.03
N HIS A 200 -15.44 14.29 2.94
CA HIS A 200 -14.51 14.98 2.03
C HIS A 200 -15.19 15.45 0.73
N GLY A 201 -16.52 15.50 0.70
CA GLY A 201 -17.29 15.92 -0.48
C GLY A 201 -17.18 14.95 -1.66
N LEU A 202 -16.72 13.73 -1.44
CA LEU A 202 -16.65 12.70 -2.47
C LEU A 202 -18.00 11.97 -2.57
N PRO A 203 -18.62 11.85 -3.76
CA PRO A 203 -19.77 10.98 -3.97
C PRO A 203 -19.42 9.51 -3.74
N ALA A 204 -20.47 8.71 -3.61
CA ALA A 204 -20.36 7.26 -3.58
C ALA A 204 -19.62 6.73 -4.83
N PRO A 205 -18.89 5.60 -4.73
CA PRO A 205 -18.08 5.09 -5.83
C PRO A 205 -18.83 4.97 -7.17
N THR A 206 -20.02 4.38 -7.13
CA THR A 206 -20.89 4.14 -8.29
C THR A 206 -21.56 5.41 -8.82
N HIS A 207 -21.49 6.53 -8.09
CA HIS A 207 -22.07 7.82 -8.48
C HIS A 207 -20.98 8.78 -8.97
N GLY A 208 -20.06 8.27 -9.79
CA GLY A 208 -19.06 9.07 -10.49
C GLY A 208 -17.78 9.37 -9.71
N LEU A 209 -17.44 8.58 -8.67
CA LEU A 209 -16.13 8.69 -8.02
C LEU A 209 -15.01 8.17 -8.92
N CYS A 210 -15.20 6.97 -9.45
CA CYS A 210 -14.27 6.26 -10.31
C CYS A 210 -15.05 5.27 -11.20
N ASP A 211 -14.41 4.85 -12.28
CA ASP A 211 -14.98 4.01 -13.33
C ASP A 211 -14.57 2.53 -13.15
N GLY A 212 -13.46 2.29 -12.44
CA GLY A 212 -12.93 0.95 -12.14
C GLY A 212 -12.08 0.91 -10.87
N VAL A 213 -11.83 -0.30 -10.37
CA VAL A 213 -11.02 -0.56 -9.17
C VAL A 213 -9.82 -1.46 -9.47
N LEU A 214 -8.59 -0.98 -9.22
CA LEU A 214 -7.35 -1.72 -9.49
C LEU A 214 -6.61 -2.06 -8.19
N TYR A 215 -6.37 -3.34 -7.93
CA TYR A 215 -5.50 -3.77 -6.84
C TYR A 215 -4.30 -4.55 -7.35
N VAL A 216 -3.12 -4.16 -6.90
CA VAL A 216 -1.85 -4.83 -7.21
C VAL A 216 -1.32 -5.44 -5.91
N SER A 217 -1.42 -6.77 -5.77
CA SER A 217 -1.17 -7.50 -4.53
C SER A 217 -1.65 -6.74 -3.29
N GLY A 218 -2.92 -6.34 -3.30
CA GLY A 218 -3.53 -5.59 -2.20
C GLY A 218 -3.66 -6.45 -0.94
N VAL A 219 -3.49 -5.84 0.23
CA VAL A 219 -3.77 -6.50 1.51
C VAL A 219 -5.27 -6.43 1.79
N PHE A 220 -5.98 -7.56 1.80
CA PHE A 220 -7.43 -7.60 2.05
C PHE A 220 -7.82 -8.21 3.39
N LEU A 221 -6.89 -8.91 4.06
CA LEU A 221 -7.11 -9.44 5.39
C LEU A 221 -6.12 -8.84 6.39
N ALA A 222 -6.63 -7.97 7.27
CA ALA A 222 -5.86 -7.34 8.33
C ALA A 222 -6.30 -7.78 9.75
N THR A 223 -7.12 -8.82 9.85
CA THR A 223 -7.71 -9.31 11.10
C THR A 223 -7.60 -10.84 11.24
N LYS A 224 -7.81 -11.35 12.47
CA LYS A 224 -7.84 -12.80 12.76
C LYS A 224 -9.07 -13.44 12.13
N GLU A 225 -9.00 -13.83 10.85
CA GLU A 225 -10.06 -14.62 10.21
C GLU A 225 -9.71 -16.10 10.15
N THR A 226 -10.71 -16.95 10.32
CA THR A 226 -10.56 -18.39 10.56
C THR A 226 -10.74 -19.26 9.32
N LYS A 227 -11.26 -18.73 8.21
CA LYS A 227 -11.74 -19.53 7.05
C LYS A 227 -10.88 -19.45 5.77
N LEU A 228 -9.60 -19.12 5.86
CA LEU A 228 -8.69 -19.28 4.71
C LEU A 228 -8.16 -20.73 4.67
N ARG A 229 -8.00 -21.27 3.44
CA ARG A 229 -7.53 -22.64 3.19
C ARG A 229 -6.32 -22.99 4.06
N PRO A 230 -6.19 -24.25 4.51
CA PRO A 230 -5.18 -24.62 5.47
C PRO A 230 -3.78 -24.48 4.86
N THR A 231 -3.01 -23.50 5.33
CA THR A 231 -1.55 -23.64 5.35
C THR A 231 -1.19 -24.72 6.36
N MET A 232 -0.02 -25.35 6.24
CA MET A 232 0.40 -26.45 7.13
C MET A 232 0.40 -26.05 8.63
N MET A 233 0.39 -24.76 8.97
CA MET A 233 0.25 -24.22 10.33
C MET A 233 -0.63 -22.95 10.39
N PRO A 234 -1.96 -23.06 10.30
CA PRO A 234 -2.85 -21.90 10.23
C PRO A 234 -2.81 -21.04 11.50
N GLY A 235 -2.54 -21.67 12.65
CA GLY A 235 -2.42 -21.00 13.95
C GLY A 235 -1.21 -20.08 14.05
N VAL A 236 -0.04 -20.55 13.59
CA VAL A 236 1.21 -19.75 13.59
C VAL A 236 1.07 -18.56 12.65
N CYS A 237 0.54 -18.78 11.43
CA CYS A 237 0.31 -17.68 10.49
C CYS A 237 -0.64 -16.62 11.07
N ARG A 238 -1.74 -17.01 11.74
CA ARG A 238 -2.65 -16.07 12.42
C ARG A 238 -1.94 -15.26 13.50
N TRP A 239 -1.09 -15.93 14.28
CA TRP A 239 -0.36 -15.29 15.35
C TRP A 239 0.62 -14.26 14.78
N ILE A 240 1.38 -14.60 13.74
CA ILE A 240 2.31 -13.67 13.07
C ILE A 240 1.56 -12.47 12.48
N VAL A 241 0.49 -12.70 11.70
CA VAL A 241 -0.36 -11.62 11.14
C VAL A 241 -0.86 -10.69 12.23
N GLY A 242 -1.48 -11.26 13.27
CA GLY A 242 -2.03 -10.49 14.37
C GLY A 242 -0.97 -9.76 15.20
N THR A 243 0.25 -10.29 15.29
CA THR A 243 1.38 -9.62 15.94
C THR A 243 1.90 -8.47 15.07
N LEU A 244 2.09 -8.67 13.77
CA LEU A 244 2.53 -7.59 12.86
C LEU A 244 1.55 -6.42 12.84
N VAL A 245 0.24 -6.69 12.71
CA VAL A 245 -0.79 -5.63 12.73
C VAL A 245 -0.83 -4.94 14.10
N ARG A 246 -0.70 -5.68 15.21
CA ARG A 246 -0.61 -5.11 16.56
C ARG A 246 0.65 -4.27 16.76
N SER A 247 1.78 -4.67 16.19
CA SER A 247 3.00 -3.88 16.27
C SER A 247 2.82 -2.53 15.58
N VAL A 248 2.13 -2.50 14.43
CA VAL A 248 1.91 -1.27 13.64
C VAL A 248 0.81 -0.38 14.24
N PHE A 249 -0.31 -0.94 14.66
CA PHE A 249 -1.48 -0.16 15.11
C PHE A 249 -1.73 -0.19 16.63
N GLY A 250 -0.90 -0.90 17.40
CA GLY A 250 -1.11 -1.08 18.84
C GLY A 250 -2.48 -1.65 19.17
N ALA A 251 -3.13 -1.07 20.18
CA ALA A 251 -4.51 -1.43 20.57
C ALA A 251 -5.54 -1.14 19.46
N ALA A 252 -5.28 -0.18 18.56
CA ALA A 252 -6.19 0.15 17.46
C ALA A 252 -6.26 -0.94 16.38
N SER A 253 -5.36 -1.93 16.41
CA SER A 253 -5.44 -3.11 15.53
C SER A 253 -6.76 -3.88 15.66
N ALA A 254 -7.43 -3.82 16.80
CA ALA A 254 -8.71 -4.51 17.03
C ALA A 254 -9.86 -3.92 16.19
N VAL A 255 -9.74 -2.66 15.78
CA VAL A 255 -10.74 -1.93 14.99
C VAL A 255 -10.30 -1.72 13.54
N LEU A 256 -9.17 -2.32 13.14
CA LEU A 256 -8.69 -2.20 11.78
C LEU A 256 -9.65 -2.93 10.82
N ALA A 257 -10.13 -2.22 9.81
CA ALA A 257 -11.03 -2.78 8.81
C ALA A 257 -10.36 -3.93 8.06
N SER A 258 -11.17 -4.85 7.54
CA SER A 258 -10.69 -5.97 6.75
C SER A 258 -11.51 -6.02 5.47
N PRO A 259 -11.00 -5.48 4.35
CA PRO A 259 -11.76 -5.40 3.10
C PRO A 259 -12.44 -6.70 2.69
N LEU A 260 -11.79 -7.84 2.97
CA LEU A 260 -12.35 -9.17 2.74
C LEU A 260 -13.66 -9.43 3.50
N ARG A 261 -13.76 -9.01 4.76
CA ARG A 261 -14.97 -9.14 5.59
C ARG A 261 -16.08 -8.23 5.09
N ASP A 262 -15.68 -7.04 4.67
CA ASP A 262 -16.60 -5.99 4.25
C ASP A 262 -16.83 -6.02 2.73
N ALA A 263 -16.52 -7.14 2.06
CA ALA A 263 -16.63 -7.28 0.60
C ALA A 263 -18.04 -7.01 0.07
N ALA A 264 -19.08 -7.24 0.88
CA ALA A 264 -20.46 -6.91 0.53
C ALA A 264 -20.70 -5.39 0.38
N HIS A 265 -19.86 -4.56 1.00
CA HIS A 265 -19.89 -3.09 0.88
C HIS A 265 -18.95 -2.58 -0.22
N ALA A 266 -18.23 -3.47 -0.93
CA ALA A 266 -17.40 -3.06 -2.04
C ALA A 266 -18.27 -2.46 -3.16
N PRO A 267 -17.75 -1.47 -3.91
CA PRO A 267 -18.54 -0.81 -4.93
C PRO A 267 -18.86 -1.77 -6.08
N ARG A 268 -20.04 -1.63 -6.68
CA ARG A 268 -20.45 -2.42 -7.86
C ARG A 268 -19.84 -1.88 -9.15
N LEU A 269 -18.51 -1.76 -9.16
CA LEU A 269 -17.70 -1.37 -10.30
C LEU A 269 -16.86 -2.57 -10.75
N PRO A 270 -16.37 -2.60 -12.01
CA PRO A 270 -15.40 -3.59 -12.43
C PRO A 270 -14.14 -3.53 -11.55
N HIS A 271 -13.71 -4.69 -11.06
CA HIS A 271 -12.49 -4.86 -10.27
C HIS A 271 -11.45 -5.63 -11.06
N LEU A 272 -10.20 -5.19 -10.99
CA LEU A 272 -9.03 -5.89 -11.51
C LEU A 272 -8.06 -6.15 -10.37
N LEU A 273 -7.85 -7.43 -10.06
CA LEU A 273 -6.94 -7.88 -9.02
C LEU A 273 -5.74 -8.55 -9.69
N ILE A 274 -4.58 -7.93 -9.60
CA ILE A 274 -3.31 -8.49 -10.07
C ILE A 274 -2.52 -8.96 -8.86
N HIS A 275 -2.15 -10.23 -8.77
CA HIS A 275 -1.35 -10.75 -7.65
C HIS A 275 -0.27 -11.73 -8.11
N CYS A 276 0.65 -12.07 -7.22
CA CYS A 276 1.72 -13.00 -7.53
C CYS A 276 1.25 -14.46 -7.36
N GLU A 277 1.82 -15.38 -8.15
CA GLU A 277 1.74 -16.83 -7.87
C GLU A 277 2.33 -17.14 -6.48
N ARG A 278 3.43 -16.44 -6.12
CA ARG A 278 4.15 -16.59 -4.86
C ARG A 278 4.49 -15.23 -4.27
N GLU A 279 3.73 -14.78 -3.29
CA GLU A 279 3.91 -13.45 -2.70
C GLU A 279 5.25 -13.33 -1.95
N ALA A 280 5.74 -14.38 -1.32
CA ALA A 280 7.01 -14.38 -0.57
C ALA A 280 8.15 -15.11 -1.31
N ALA A 281 8.14 -15.13 -2.64
CA ALA A 281 9.11 -15.87 -3.46
C ALA A 281 9.20 -17.39 -3.14
N GLY A 282 8.17 -17.96 -2.51
CA GLY A 282 8.16 -19.36 -2.09
C GLY A 282 8.94 -19.64 -0.79
N LEU A 283 9.35 -18.61 -0.05
CA LEU A 283 9.95 -18.78 1.28
C LEU A 283 8.90 -19.32 2.24
N TRP A 284 8.92 -20.64 2.45
CA TRP A 284 7.88 -21.40 3.13
C TRP A 284 7.32 -20.78 4.43
N PRO A 285 8.10 -20.26 5.39
CA PRO A 285 7.52 -19.70 6.61
C PRO A 285 6.83 -18.35 6.40
N VAL A 286 7.21 -17.60 5.37
CA VAL A 286 6.71 -16.25 5.08
C VAL A 286 5.57 -16.29 4.06
N GLU A 287 5.60 -17.24 3.12
CA GLU A 287 4.61 -17.38 2.05
C GLU A 287 3.19 -17.53 2.60
N GLY A 288 3.00 -18.42 3.58
CA GLY A 288 1.68 -18.62 4.20
C GLY A 288 1.16 -17.38 4.95
N VAL A 289 2.05 -16.55 5.48
CA VAL A 289 1.71 -15.29 6.14
C VAL A 289 1.32 -14.24 5.09
N MET A 290 2.11 -14.10 4.02
CA MET A 290 1.87 -13.14 2.95
C MET A 290 0.59 -13.47 2.16
N GLN A 291 0.40 -14.72 1.75
CA GLN A 291 -0.82 -15.14 1.06
C GLN A 291 -2.08 -14.88 1.90
N ARG A 292 -1.95 -14.97 3.22
CA ARG A 292 -3.03 -14.64 4.15
C ARG A 292 -3.31 -13.15 4.22
N PHE A 293 -2.29 -12.28 4.26
CA PHE A 293 -2.48 -10.84 4.25
C PHE A 293 -3.09 -10.37 2.93
N ILE A 294 -2.50 -10.81 1.82
CA ILE A 294 -2.93 -10.43 0.47
C ILE A 294 -4.34 -10.96 0.25
N ALA A 295 -4.58 -12.26 0.43
CA ALA A 295 -5.89 -12.88 0.30
C ALA A 295 -6.65 -12.53 -0.99
N GLY A 296 -5.91 -12.24 -2.09
CA GLY A 296 -6.48 -11.76 -3.35
C GLY A 296 -7.56 -12.67 -3.93
N ASN A 297 -7.28 -13.98 -3.99
CA ASN A 297 -8.24 -14.98 -4.45
C ASN A 297 -9.49 -15.09 -3.56
N ALA A 298 -9.32 -14.97 -2.24
CA ALA A 298 -10.46 -15.00 -1.32
C ALA A 298 -11.32 -13.74 -1.45
N TYR A 299 -10.70 -12.58 -1.63
CA TYR A 299 -11.42 -11.34 -1.87
C TYR A 299 -12.15 -11.35 -3.21
N ALA A 300 -11.50 -11.83 -4.27
CA ALA A 300 -12.14 -12.02 -5.56
C ALA A 300 -13.37 -12.95 -5.48
N ALA A 301 -13.27 -14.06 -4.73
CA ALA A 301 -14.39 -14.96 -4.51
C ALA A 301 -15.54 -14.29 -3.75
N ALA A 302 -15.24 -13.51 -2.71
CA ALA A 302 -16.24 -12.76 -1.94
C ALA A 302 -16.94 -11.69 -2.80
N LEU A 303 -16.20 -10.96 -3.63
CA LEU A 303 -16.75 -9.99 -4.58
C LEU A 303 -17.64 -10.67 -5.63
N LYS A 304 -17.21 -11.80 -6.20
CA LYS A 304 -18.02 -12.59 -7.15
C LYS A 304 -19.31 -13.10 -6.51
N SER A 305 -19.26 -13.54 -5.25
CA SER A 305 -20.48 -13.95 -4.51
C SER A 305 -21.45 -12.79 -4.27
N ALA A 306 -20.95 -11.55 -4.26
CA ALA A 306 -21.75 -10.33 -4.21
C ALA A 306 -22.18 -9.82 -5.60
N SER A 307 -22.01 -10.63 -6.65
CA SER A 307 -22.31 -10.30 -8.05
C SER A 307 -21.54 -9.09 -8.59
N ILE A 308 -20.33 -8.84 -8.07
CA ILE A 308 -19.43 -7.80 -8.57
C ILE A 308 -18.57 -8.38 -9.69
N ASN A 309 -18.40 -7.64 -10.79
CA ASN A 309 -17.52 -8.04 -11.89
C ASN A 309 -16.05 -7.97 -11.43
N VAL A 310 -15.36 -9.10 -11.42
CA VAL A 310 -13.97 -9.20 -10.97
C VAL A 310 -13.13 -10.01 -11.95
N GLU A 311 -12.11 -9.36 -12.49
CA GLU A 311 -11.01 -9.98 -13.21
C GLU A 311 -9.83 -10.22 -12.26
N VAL A 312 -9.24 -11.41 -12.32
CA VAL A 312 -8.09 -11.80 -11.51
C VAL A 312 -6.97 -12.21 -12.45
N VAL A 313 -5.80 -11.59 -12.30
CA VAL A 313 -4.60 -11.90 -13.08
C VAL A 313 -3.50 -12.30 -12.12
N GLU A 314 -3.07 -13.56 -12.24
CA GLU A 314 -1.94 -14.09 -11.50
C GLU A 314 -0.66 -13.93 -12.34
N ILE A 315 0.41 -13.43 -11.74
CA ILE A 315 1.70 -13.22 -12.43
C ILE A 315 2.84 -13.96 -11.75
N ARG A 316 3.80 -14.42 -12.56
CA ARG A 316 5.07 -15.01 -12.11
C ARG A 316 6.01 -13.93 -11.57
N SER A 317 5.88 -13.61 -10.29
CA SER A 317 6.76 -12.71 -9.56
C SER A 317 6.66 -12.95 -8.06
N ASN A 318 7.16 -12.01 -7.26
CA ASN A 318 6.94 -11.94 -5.82
C ASN A 318 6.51 -10.52 -5.42
N HIS A 319 6.02 -10.37 -4.19
CA HIS A 319 5.43 -9.13 -3.69
C HIS A 319 6.35 -7.91 -3.87
N TRP A 320 7.66 -8.08 -3.69
CA TRP A 320 8.65 -7.03 -3.75
C TRP A 320 9.09 -6.71 -5.18
N SER A 321 9.19 -7.70 -6.05
CA SER A 321 9.68 -7.56 -7.42
C SER A 321 8.58 -7.30 -8.45
N MET A 322 7.31 -7.57 -8.11
CA MET A 322 6.20 -7.50 -9.07
C MET A 322 6.05 -6.13 -9.74
N LEU A 323 6.32 -5.05 -8.99
CA LEU A 323 6.15 -3.68 -9.47
C LEU A 323 7.11 -3.30 -10.59
N ASN A 324 8.18 -4.07 -10.81
CA ASN A 324 9.09 -3.90 -11.93
C ASN A 324 9.11 -5.11 -12.87
N SER A 325 8.16 -6.05 -12.70
CA SER A 325 8.13 -7.28 -13.47
C SER A 325 7.54 -7.08 -14.87
N ALA A 326 8.00 -7.89 -15.84
CA ALA A 326 7.38 -7.97 -17.16
C ALA A 326 5.93 -8.49 -17.06
N GLY A 327 5.65 -9.39 -16.11
CA GLY A 327 4.30 -9.93 -15.88
C GLY A 327 3.28 -8.85 -15.53
N LEU A 328 3.63 -7.93 -14.62
CA LEU A 328 2.75 -6.80 -14.31
C LEU A 328 2.51 -5.91 -15.53
N ARG A 329 3.56 -5.60 -16.30
CA ARG A 329 3.43 -4.79 -17.52
C ARG A 329 2.51 -5.45 -18.55
N LEU A 330 2.65 -6.76 -18.78
CA LEU A 330 1.79 -7.51 -19.69
C LEU A 330 0.34 -7.53 -19.21
N ALA A 331 0.11 -7.77 -17.92
CA ALA A 331 -1.22 -7.73 -17.33
C ALA A 331 -1.89 -6.36 -17.49
N LEU A 332 -1.16 -5.27 -17.23
CA LEU A 332 -1.64 -3.90 -17.41
C LEU A 332 -1.91 -3.57 -18.88
N THR A 333 -1.04 -3.99 -19.80
CA THR A 333 -1.27 -3.83 -21.25
C THR A 333 -2.55 -4.57 -21.67
N GLU A 334 -2.68 -5.84 -21.29
CA GLU A 334 -3.84 -6.63 -21.66
C GLU A 334 -5.14 -6.02 -21.13
N CYS A 335 -5.17 -5.61 -19.85
CA CYS A 335 -6.39 -5.08 -19.25
C CYS A 335 -6.71 -3.66 -19.73
N LEU A 336 -5.75 -2.73 -19.64
CA LEU A 336 -6.00 -1.31 -19.90
C LEU A 336 -6.03 -0.99 -21.40
N LEU A 337 -5.13 -1.58 -22.19
CA LEU A 337 -5.06 -1.31 -23.63
C LEU A 337 -5.93 -2.27 -24.45
N VAL A 338 -5.81 -3.59 -24.27
CA VAL A 338 -6.47 -4.55 -25.17
C VAL A 338 -7.94 -4.68 -24.84
N LYS A 339 -8.27 -5.01 -23.59
CA LYS A 339 -9.65 -5.19 -23.13
C LYS A 339 -10.38 -3.88 -22.89
N SER A 340 -9.65 -2.76 -22.89
CA SER A 340 -10.19 -1.43 -22.55
C SER A 340 -10.95 -1.43 -21.21
N TRP A 341 -10.48 -2.23 -20.26
CA TRP A 341 -11.00 -2.26 -18.89
C TRP A 341 -11.04 -0.82 -18.34
N PRO A 342 -12.11 -0.43 -17.62
CA PRO A 342 -12.39 0.97 -17.25
C PRO A 342 -11.21 1.78 -16.75
#